data_AF-A0A353LWL4-F1
#
_entry.id   AF-A0A353LWL4-F1
#
_cell.length_a   1.000
_cell.length_b   1.000
_cell.length_c   1.000
_cell.angle_alpha   90.00
_cell.angle_beta   90.00
_cell.angle_gamma   90.00
#
_symmetry.space_group_name_H-M   'P 1'
#
loop_
_entity.id
_entity.type
_entity.pdbx_description
1 polymer ?
#
loop_
_entity_poly.entity_id
_entity_poly.type
_entity_poly.pdbx_seq_one_letter_code
_entity_poly.pdbx_strand_id
1 'polypeptide(L)'
;GLGRVLMNSFIYALTELDELPDKVLLYNSGVKLAVTGSNALTDLQKLSSRGVEILNCGTCLNFFGLTEKLAVGSITNMYEIVQAQMDAATIIRP
;
A
#
# COMPACT_ATOMS: atom_id res chain seq x y z
N GLY A 1 8.48 13.19 -10.00
CA GLY A 1 8.37 12.59 -11.35
C GLY A 1 6.98 12.05 -11.56
N LEU A 2 6.60 11.78 -12.81
CA LEU A 2 5.24 11.41 -13.21
C LEU A 2 4.67 10.21 -12.42
N GLY A 3 5.45 9.14 -12.23
CA GLY A 3 4.98 7.95 -11.51
C GLY A 3 4.50 8.22 -10.07
N ARG A 4 5.11 9.19 -9.37
CA ARG A 4 4.64 9.60 -8.03
C ARG A 4 3.28 10.29 -8.10
N VAL A 5 3.08 11.14 -9.11
CA VAL A 5 1.82 11.86 -9.31
C VAL A 5 0.70 10.86 -9.60
N LEU A 6 0.93 9.95 -10.56
CA LEU A 6 -0.03 8.91 -10.92
C LEU A 6 -0.36 7.99 -9.74
N MET A 7 0.64 7.61 -8.94
CA MET A 7 0.41 6.76 -7.78
C MET A 7 -0.45 7.43 -6.71
N ASN A 8 -0.22 8.71 -6.43
CA ASN A 8 -1.07 9.46 -5.50
C ASN A 8 -2.51 9.55 -6.05
N SER A 9 -2.68 9.88 -7.33
CA SER A 9 -4.00 9.95 -7.96
C SER A 9 -4.72 8.60 -8.01
N PHE A 10 -3.99 7.50 -8.19
CA PHE A 10 -4.53 6.15 -8.16
C PHE A 10 -5.09 5.78 -6.78
N ILE A 11 -4.31 6.03 -5.72
CA ILE A 11 -4.76 5.74 -4.34
C ILE A 11 -5.95 6.64 -3.97
N TYR A 12 -5.90 7.92 -4.32
CA TYR A 12 -7.05 8.82 -4.16
C TYR A 12 -8.30 8.27 -4.85
N ALA A 13 -8.18 7.88 -6.13
CA ALA A 13 -9.31 7.33 -6.90
C ALA A 13 -9.87 6.05 -6.27
N LEU A 14 -9.02 5.15 -5.73
CA LEU A 14 -9.48 3.99 -4.98
C LEU A 14 -10.36 4.38 -3.78
N THR A 15 -10.05 5.49 -3.10
CA THR A 15 -10.87 5.94 -1.95
C THR A 15 -12.25 6.46 -2.33
N GLU A 16 -12.46 6.77 -3.61
CA GLU A 16 -13.71 7.30 -4.16
C GLU A 16 -14.60 6.21 -4.78
N LEU A 17 -14.12 4.95 -4.81
CA LEU A 17 -14.93 3.83 -5.27
C LEU A 17 -15.85 3.30 -4.17
N ASP A 18 -16.99 2.78 -4.60
CA ASP A 18 -17.94 2.06 -3.74
C ASP A 18 -17.38 0.69 -3.36
N GLU A 19 -16.93 -0.09 -4.35
CA GLU A 19 -16.27 -1.38 -4.16
C GLU A 19 -14.75 -1.17 -4.00
N LEU A 20 -14.22 -1.66 -2.88
CA LEU A 20 -12.82 -1.51 -2.51
C LEU A 20 -12.07 -2.84 -2.65
N PRO A 21 -10.74 -2.81 -2.87
CA PRO A 21 -9.94 -4.02 -2.77
C PRO A 21 -9.91 -4.53 -1.32
N ASP A 22 -9.84 -5.85 -1.14
CA ASP A 22 -9.64 -6.44 0.19
C ASP A 22 -8.26 -6.08 0.77
N LYS A 23 -7.25 -5.98 -0.09
CA LYS A 23 -5.84 -5.80 0.27
C LYS A 23 -5.13 -4.80 -0.64
N VAL A 24 -4.24 -4.00 -0.07
CA VAL A 24 -3.22 -3.22 -0.78
C VAL A 24 -1.85 -3.71 -0.37
N LEU A 25 -1.09 -4.24 -1.35
CA LEU A 25 0.23 -4.82 -1.13
C LEU A 25 1.32 -3.83 -1.59
N LEU A 26 2.09 -3.29 -0.66
CA LEU A 26 3.16 -2.33 -0.91
C LEU A 26 4.53 -3.00 -0.75
N TYR A 27 5.28 -3.08 -1.84
CA TYR A 27 6.64 -3.61 -1.87
C TYR A 27 7.51 -2.79 -2.84
N ASN A 28 8.81 -3.07 -2.87
CA ASN A 28 9.82 -2.22 -3.53
C ASN A 28 9.67 -0.75 -3.07
N SER A 29 9.73 0.21 -3.99
CA SER A 29 9.56 1.63 -3.68
C SER A 29 8.14 2.00 -3.23
N GLY A 30 7.15 1.11 -3.38
CA GLY A 30 5.77 1.33 -2.95
C GLY A 30 5.62 1.52 -1.44
N VAL A 31 6.51 0.94 -0.63
CA VAL A 31 6.50 1.11 0.84
C VAL A 31 6.68 2.57 1.26
N LYS A 32 7.21 3.43 0.39
CA LYS A 32 7.35 4.88 0.63
C LYS A 32 6.00 5.61 0.67
N LEU A 33 4.90 4.97 0.27
CA LEU A 33 3.57 5.56 0.25
C LEU A 33 2.90 5.51 1.63
N ALA A 34 3.22 4.50 2.44
CA ALA A 34 2.60 4.24 3.75
C ALA A 34 3.37 4.83 4.95
N VAL A 35 4.36 5.70 4.69
CA VAL A 35 5.20 6.29 5.74
C VAL A 35 4.85 7.75 6.02
N THR A 36 5.18 8.23 7.21
CA THR A 36 5.03 9.64 7.60
C THR A 36 5.66 10.58 6.57
N GLY A 37 4.90 11.60 6.14
CA GLY A 37 5.31 12.58 5.13
C GLY A 37 5.03 12.18 3.67
N SER A 38 4.41 11.01 3.44
CA SER A 38 3.88 10.65 2.12
C SER A 38 2.59 11.41 1.81
N ASN A 39 2.46 11.92 0.58
CA ASN A 39 1.22 12.56 0.11
C ASN A 39 0.04 11.57 -0.01
N ALA A 40 0.32 10.27 -0.12
CA ALA A 40 -0.71 9.24 -0.21
C ALA A 40 -1.14 8.69 1.16
N LEU A 41 -0.51 9.15 2.26
CA LEU A 41 -0.71 8.56 3.58
C LEU A 41 -2.17 8.70 4.05
N THR A 42 -2.76 9.88 3.90
CA THR A 42 -4.14 10.15 4.31
C THR A 42 -5.13 9.24 3.56
N ASP A 43 -4.92 9.05 2.25
CA ASP A 43 -5.78 8.21 1.43
C ASP A 43 -5.64 6.72 1.79
N LEU A 44 -4.41 6.24 2.07
CA LEU A 44 -4.19 4.88 2.57
C LEU A 44 -4.82 4.66 3.95
N GLN A 45 -4.79 5.67 4.84
CA GLN A 45 -5.47 5.63 6.13
C GLN A 45 -7.00 5.59 5.95
N LYS A 46 -7.55 6.34 4.99
CA LYS A 46 -8.98 6.29 4.63
C LYS A 46 -9.36 4.89 4.14
N LEU A 47 -8.59 4.27 3.24
CA LEU A 47 -8.81 2.88 2.82
C LEU A 47 -8.77 1.91 4.01
N SER A 48 -7.76 2.03 4.87
CA SER A 48 -7.64 1.19 6.06
C SER A 48 -8.82 1.34 7.02
N SER A 49 -9.31 2.57 7.23
CA SER A 49 -10.50 2.82 8.04
C SER A 49 -11.79 2.24 7.46
N ARG A 50 -11.83 1.99 6.14
CA ARG A 50 -12.92 1.35 5.42
C ARG A 50 -12.76 -0.18 5.33
N GLY A 51 -11.79 -0.75 6.04
CA GLY A 51 -11.59 -2.20 6.14
C GLY A 51 -10.58 -2.78 5.14
N VAL A 52 -9.94 -1.95 4.31
CA VAL A 52 -8.89 -2.43 3.39
C VAL A 52 -7.62 -2.77 4.18
N GLU A 53 -7.12 -3.99 4.03
CA GLU A 53 -5.90 -4.41 4.69
C GLU A 53 -4.66 -3.89 3.93
N ILE A 54 -3.83 -3.08 4.60
CA ILE A 54 -2.60 -2.52 4.00
C ILE A 54 -1.40 -3.33 4.49
N LEU A 55 -0.67 -3.97 3.57
CA LEU A 55 0.49 -4.82 3.86
C LEU A 55 1.75 -4.24 3.25
N ASN A 56 2.82 -4.10 4.05
CA ASN A 56 4.07 -3.47 3.65
C ASN A 56 5.25 -4.44 3.75
N CYS A 57 5.97 -4.64 2.65
CA CYS A 57 7.14 -5.54 2.65
C CYS A 57 8.23 -5.06 3.61
N GLY A 58 8.48 -5.84 4.68
CA GLY A 58 9.44 -5.52 5.73
C GLY A 58 10.88 -5.41 5.21
N THR A 59 11.28 -6.29 4.28
CA THR A 59 12.61 -6.21 3.65
C THR A 59 12.81 -4.87 2.92
N CYS A 60 11.78 -4.37 2.24
CA CYS A 60 11.83 -3.09 1.54
C CYS A 60 11.86 -1.90 2.52
N LEU A 61 11.05 -1.94 3.58
CA LEU A 61 11.07 -0.91 4.63
C LEU A 61 12.45 -0.83 5.28
N ASN A 62 13.04 -1.98 5.63
CA ASN A 62 14.37 -2.05 6.22
C ASN A 62 15.44 -1.51 5.25
N PHE A 63 15.41 -1.95 3.98
CA PHE A 63 16.35 -1.48 2.95
C PHE A 63 16.34 0.05 2.77
N PHE A 64 15.17 0.69 2.84
CA PHE A 64 15.06 2.14 2.73
C PHE A 64 15.25 2.89 4.06
N GLY A 65 15.45 2.20 5.19
CA GLY A 65 15.55 2.82 6.52
C GLY A 65 14.23 3.49 6.95
N LEU A 66 13.09 2.88 6.62
CA LEU A 66 11.75 3.45 6.79
C LEU A 66 10.87 2.73 7.81
N THR A 67 11.35 1.66 8.45
CA THR A 67 10.56 0.85 9.40
C THR A 67 9.90 1.70 10.49
N GLU A 68 10.68 2.56 11.16
CA GLU A 68 10.17 3.47 12.22
C GLU A 68 9.28 4.61 11.70
N LYS A 69 9.18 4.78 10.38
CA LYS A 69 8.33 5.79 9.76
C LYS A 69 7.03 5.21 9.21
N LEU A 70 6.83 3.90 9.30
CA LEU A 70 5.58 3.27 8.86
C LEU A 70 4.41 3.83 9.66
N ALA A 71 3.41 4.37 8.96
CA ALA A 71 2.32 5.13 9.57
C ALA A 71 0.93 4.57 9.25
N VAL A 72 0.83 3.54 8.40
CA VAL A 72 -0.41 2.81 8.10
C VAL A 72 -0.12 1.39 7.62
N GLY A 73 -0.95 0.44 8.04
CA GLY A 73 -0.82 -0.97 7.69
C GLY A 73 0.17 -1.74 8.57
N SER A 74 0.34 -3.02 8.26
CA SER A 74 1.23 -3.93 8.97
C SER A 74 2.44 -4.33 8.11
N ILE A 75 3.49 -4.80 8.78
CA ILE A 75 4.68 -5.33 8.11
C ILE A 75 4.40 -6.78 7.68
N THR A 76 4.77 -7.11 6.45
CA THR A 76 4.65 -8.44 5.86
C THR A 76 5.96 -8.89 5.21
N ASN A 77 5.95 -10.05 4.58
CA ASN A 77 7.07 -10.62 3.83
C ASN A 77 6.63 -11.04 2.41
N MET A 78 7.58 -11.51 1.60
CA MET A 78 7.27 -11.87 0.21
C MET A 78 6.41 -13.12 0.09
N TYR A 79 6.48 -14.06 1.04
CA TYR A 79 5.64 -15.26 1.04
C TYR A 79 4.17 -14.87 1.18
N GLU A 80 3.82 -14.07 2.18
CA GLU A 80 2.46 -13.55 2.38
C GLU A 80 1.96 -12.70 1.21
N ILE A 81 2.84 -11.88 0.60
CA ILE A 81 2.47 -11.10 -0.59
C ILE A 81 2.09 -12.01 -1.77
N VAL A 82 2.90 -13.04 -2.06
CA VAL A 82 2.57 -13.99 -3.14
C VAL A 82 1.31 -14.77 -2.80
N GLN A 83 1.16 -15.22 -1.56
CA GLN A 83 -0.03 -15.96 -1.12
C GLN A 83 -1.30 -15.11 -1.30
N ALA A 84 -1.27 -13.85 -0.83
CA ALA A 84 -2.39 -12.92 -1.02
C ALA A 84 -2.72 -12.66 -2.50
N GLN A 85 -1.71 -12.63 -3.38
CA GLN A 85 -1.93 -12.51 -4.83
C GLN A 85 -2.53 -13.78 -5.43
N MET A 86 -2.05 -14.95 -5.03
CA MET A 86 -2.56 -16.25 -5.51
C MET A 86 -4.01 -16.51 -5.07
N ASP A 87 -4.37 -16.05 -3.87
CA ASP A 87 -5.72 -16.18 -3.32
C ASP A 87 -6.70 -15.12 -3.85
N ALA A 88 -6.20 -14.04 -4.47
CA ALA A 88 -7.04 -12.96 -4.98
C ALA A 88 -7.79 -13.39 -6.25
N ALA A 89 -9.09 -13.12 -6.29
CA ALA A 89 -9.89 -13.31 -7.50
C ALA A 89 -9.47 -12.35 -8.63
N THR A 90 -8.95 -11.17 -8.28
CA THR A 90 -8.49 -10.16 -9.24
C THR A 90 -7.33 -9.36 -8.64
N ILE A 91 -6.32 -9.10 -9.46
CA ILE A 91 -5.19 -8.23 -9.11
C ILE A 91 -5.20 -7.01 -10.02
N ILE A 92 -5.17 -5.82 -9.43
CA ILE A 92 -4.99 -4.55 -10.13
C ILE A 92 -3.57 -4.05 -9.85
N ARG A 93 -2.77 -3.83 -10.91
CA ARG A 93 -1.38 -3.36 -10.79
C ARG A 93 -1.14 -2.10 -11.65
N PRO A 94 -1.23 -0.90 -11.05
CA PRO A 94 -0.96 0.37 -11.73
C PRO A 94 0.53 0.59 -12.06
#